data_AF-A0A258DZZ3-F1
#
_entry.id   AF-A0A258DZZ3-F1
#
_cell.length_a   1.000
_cell.length_b   1.000
_cell.length_c   1.000
_cell.angle_alpha   90.00
_cell.angle_beta   90.00
_cell.angle_gamma   90.00
#
_symmetry.space_group_name_H-M   'P 1'
#
loop_
_entity.id
_entity.type
_entity.pdbx_description
1 polymer ?
#
loop_
_entity_poly.entity_id
_entity_poly.type
_entity_poly.pdbx_seq_one_letter_code
_entity_poly.pdbx_strand_id
1 'polypeptide(L)' 'MNRAAPHLLRDFSATFASGALAGVLLIGGIWMLDLEAARSLLDVGGNGLDLKDTGAVSWIFGQMALLGRYVVPGLLHL' A
#
# COMPACT_ATOMS: atom_id res chain seq x y z
N MET A 1 19.01 26.47 10.12
CA MET A 1 18.20 25.66 9.19
C MET A 1 18.28 24.21 9.63
N ASN A 2 17.16 23.66 10.11
CA ASN A 2 17.10 22.33 10.72
C ASN A 2 17.19 21.26 9.61
N ARG A 3 18.40 20.70 9.40
CA ARG A 3 18.63 19.58 8.46
C ARG A 3 17.88 18.31 8.89
N ALA A 4 17.20 18.33 10.04
CA ALA A 4 16.46 17.19 10.54
C ALA A 4 15.11 16.94 9.82
N ALA A 5 14.39 18.01 9.53
CA ALA A 5 13.09 17.93 8.88
C ALA A 5 13.09 17.25 7.49
N PRO A 6 14.04 17.55 6.57
CA PRO A 6 14.00 16.97 5.23
C PRO A 6 14.30 15.46 5.20
N HIS A 7 15.13 14.93 6.10
CA HIS A 7 15.40 13.48 6.12
C HIS A 7 14.22 12.70 6.68
N LEU A 8 13.55 13.22 7.71
CA LEU A 8 12.34 12.59 8.26
C LEU A 8 11.21 12.55 7.24
N LEU A 9 11.00 13.64 6.50
CA LEU A 9 10.01 13.69 5.43
C LEU A 9 10.32 12.69 4.31
N ARG A 10 11.60 12.55 3.96
CA ARG A 10 12.06 11.58 2.95
C ARG A 10 11.87 10.14 3.41
N ASP A 11 12.20 9.82 4.65
CA ASP A 11 12.02 8.47 5.19
C ASP A 11 10.53 8.11 5.32
N PHE A 12 9.71 9.08 5.72
CA PHE A 12 8.26 8.93 5.79
C PHE A 12 7.66 8.67 4.40
N SER A 13 8.01 9.51 3.42
CA SER A 13 7.51 9.35 2.05
C SER A 13 8.01 8.08 1.40
N ALA A 14 9.27 7.68 1.64
CA ALA A 14 9.82 6.42 1.15
C ALA A 14 9.12 5.20 1.76
N THR A 15 8.77 5.26 3.05
CA THR A 15 8.04 4.19 3.74
C THR A 15 6.61 4.06 3.22
N PHE A 16 5.92 5.19 3.02
CA PHE A 16 4.60 5.17 2.40
C PHE A 16 4.67 4.63 0.97
N ALA A 17 5.62 5.12 0.16
CA ALA A 17 5.78 4.70 -1.23
C ALA A 17 6.13 3.22 -1.38
N SER A 18 6.97 2.67 -0.50
CA SER A 18 7.29 1.24 -0.52
C SER A 18 6.08 0.37 -0.16
N GLY A 19 5.29 0.79 0.84
CA GLY A 19 4.00 0.16 1.15
C GLY A 19 3.05 0.23 -0.04
N ALA A 20 2.88 1.40 -0.63
CA ALA A 20 1.99 1.58 -1.78
C ALA A 20 2.41 0.73 -2.99
N LEU A 21 3.71 0.63 -3.28
CA LEU A 21 4.23 -0.26 -4.32
C LEU A 21 3.95 -1.73 -4.03
N ALA A 22 4.03 -2.17 -2.77
CA ALA A 22 3.65 -3.54 -2.40
C ALA A 22 2.16 -3.81 -2.69
N GLY A 23 1.28 -2.83 -2.45
CA GLY A 23 -0.14 -2.93 -2.81
C GLY A 23 -0.37 -3.04 -4.33
N VAL A 24 0.36 -2.25 -5.13
CA VAL A 24 0.33 -2.37 -6.60
C VAL A 24 0.81 -3.75 -7.06
N LEU A 25 1.94 -4.22 -6.54
CA LEU A 25 2.52 -5.52 -6.90
C LEU A 25 1.61 -6.68 -6.50
N LEU A 26 0.88 -6.57 -5.39
CA LEU A 26 -0.09 -7.56 -4.99
C LEU A 26 -1.21 -7.69 -6.03
N ILE A 27 -1.80 -6.57 -6.46
CA ILE A 27 -2.84 -6.58 -7.49
C ILE A 27 -2.28 -7.07 -8.82
N GLY A 28 -1.10 -6.60 -9.22
CA GLY A 28 -0.43 -7.07 -10.44
C GLY A 28 -0.13 -8.57 -10.41
N GLY A 29 0.27 -9.10 -9.25
CA GLY A 29 0.50 -10.52 -9.03
C GLY A 29 -0.78 -11.35 -9.12
N ILE A 30 -1.87 -10.88 -8.51
CA ILE A 30 -3.18 -11.52 -8.62
C ILE A 30 -3.63 -11.57 -10.09
N TRP A 31 -3.46 -10.48 -10.83
CA TRP A 31 -3.74 -10.42 -12.27
C TRP A 31 -2.92 -11.42 -13.10
N MET A 32 -1.65 -11.63 -12.75
CA MET A 32 -0.74 -12.46 -13.52
C MET A 32 -0.87 -13.96 -13.21
N LEU A 33 -1.22 -14.31 -11.96
CA LEU A 33 -1.26 -15.69 -11.49
C LEU A 33 -2.63 -16.35 -11.65
N ASP A 34 -3.72 -15.57 -11.60
CA ASP A 34 -5.05 -16.15 -11.59
C ASP A 34 -6.08 -15.21 -12.23
N LEU A 35 -6.33 -15.42 -13.52
CA LEU A 35 -7.38 -14.74 -14.29
C LEU A 35 -8.79 -15.03 -13.73
N GLU A 36 -8.97 -16.14 -13.00
CA GLU A 36 -10.25 -16.58 -12.46
C GLU A 36 -10.52 -15.93 -11.09
N ALA A 37 -9.50 -15.80 -10.23
CA ALA A 37 -9.54 -14.96 -9.04
C ALA A 37 -9.60 -13.46 -9.38
N ALA A 38 -8.90 -13.04 -10.44
CA ALA A 38 -9.06 -11.69 -10.99
C ALA A 38 -10.51 -11.48 -11.45
N ARG A 39 -11.16 -12.45 -12.09
CA ARG A 39 -12.60 -12.41 -12.41
C ARG A 39 -13.45 -12.22 -11.16
N SER A 40 -13.21 -12.97 -10.09
CA SER A 40 -13.94 -12.78 -8.82
C SER A 40 -13.72 -11.39 -8.21
N LEU A 41 -12.56 -10.76 -8.40
CA LEU A 41 -12.32 -9.37 -7.99
C LEU A 41 -12.89 -8.34 -8.96
N LEU A 42 -12.99 -8.69 -10.26
CA LEU A 42 -13.56 -7.87 -11.32
C LEU A 42 -15.11 -7.90 -11.32
N ASP A 43 -15.73 -8.97 -10.80
CA ASP A 43 -17.18 -9.21 -10.90
C ASP A 43 -17.97 -8.75 -9.66
N VAL A 44 -17.30 -8.24 -8.62
CA VAL A 44 -17.95 -7.75 -7.38
C VAL A 44 -18.76 -6.45 -7.59
N GLY A 45 -18.74 -5.85 -8.79
CA GLY A 45 -19.57 -4.69 -9.11
C GLY A 45 -20.00 -4.54 -10.57
N GLY A 46 -19.77 -5.54 -11.43
CA GLY A 46 -19.99 -5.43 -12.88
C GLY A 46 -19.07 -4.44 -13.61
N ASN A 47 -18.18 -3.76 -12.89
CA ASN A 47 -17.06 -2.98 -13.39
C ASN A 47 -15.82 -3.61 -12.78
N GLY A 48 -14.95 -4.16 -13.62
CA GLY A 48 -13.67 -4.72 -13.18
C GLY A 48 -12.88 -3.78 -12.28
N LEU A 49 -12.05 -4.33 -11.37
CA LEU A 49 -10.91 -3.67 -10.70
C LEU A 49 -10.46 -2.43 -11.47
N ASP A 50 -10.96 -1.28 -11.03
CA ASP A 50 -10.67 -0.01 -11.69
C ASP A 50 -9.32 0.51 -11.16
N LEU A 51 -8.73 1.47 -11.87
CA LEU A 51 -7.59 2.25 -11.38
C LEU A 51 -7.85 2.81 -9.97
N LYS A 52 -9.12 3.08 -9.64
CA LYS A 52 -9.58 3.50 -8.32
C LYS A 52 -9.35 2.44 -7.23
N ASP A 53 -9.65 1.17 -7.52
CA ASP A 53 -9.48 0.08 -6.56
C ASP A 53 -8.00 -0.24 -6.35
N THR A 54 -7.23 -0.18 -7.44
CA THR A 54 -5.77 -0.30 -7.38
C THR A 54 -5.16 0.83 -6.55
N GLY A 55 -5.65 2.06 -6.76
CA GLY A 55 -5.26 3.22 -5.95
C GLY A 55 -5.63 3.05 -4.47
N ALA A 56 -6.82 2.52 -4.17
CA ALA A 56 -7.27 2.29 -2.80
C ALA A 56 -6.41 1.25 -2.07
N VAL A 57 -6.11 0.11 -2.70
CA VAL A 57 -5.24 -0.93 -2.12
C VAL A 57 -3.83 -0.40 -1.92
N SER A 58 -3.27 0.31 -2.91
CA SER A 58 -1.96 0.95 -2.80
C SER A 58 -1.94 1.95 -1.63
N TRP A 59 -2.98 2.77 -1.49
CA TRP A 59 -3.09 3.70 -0.37
C TRP A 59 -3.14 2.99 0.99
N ILE A 60 -3.96 1.94 1.13
CA ILE A 60 -4.08 1.16 2.36
C ILE A 60 -2.73 0.54 2.75
N PHE A 61 -2.02 -0.05 1.80
CA PHE A 61 -0.71 -0.64 2.07
C PHE A 61 0.34 0.43 2.43
N GLY A 62 0.29 1.60 1.82
CA GLY A 62 1.12 2.75 2.22
C GLY A 62 0.87 3.15 3.67
N GLN A 63 -0.40 3.23 4.09
CA GLN A 63 -0.77 3.54 5.48
C GLN A 63 -0.35 2.43 6.45
N MET A 64 -0.53 1.16 6.08
CA MET A 64 -0.08 0.00 6.87
C MET A 64 1.44 0.02 7.09
N ALA A 65 2.22 0.36 6.07
CA ALA A 65 3.68 0.47 6.18
C ALA A 65 4.09 1.59 7.18
N LEU A 66 3.38 2.72 7.16
CA LEU A 66 3.59 3.79 8.13
C LEU A 66 3.24 3.36 9.56
N LEU A 67 2.08 2.71 9.75
CA LEU A 67 1.67 2.18 11.06
C LEU A 67 2.68 1.14 11.57
N GLY A 68 3.12 0.22 10.72
CA GLY A 68 4.12 -0.78 11.06
C GLY A 68 5.48 -0.19 11.44
N ARG A 69 5.91 0.87 10.77
CA ARG A 69 7.21 1.50 11.04
C ARG A 69 7.19 2.43 12.25
N TYR A 70 6.10 3.15 12.48
CA TYR A 70 6.08 4.25 13.45
C TYR A 70 5.16 4.03 14.65
N VAL A 71 4.12 3.19 14.52
CA VAL A 71 3.12 2.98 15.58
C VAL A 71 3.33 1.65 16.29
N VAL A 72 3.53 0.55 15.54
CA VAL A 72 3.72 -0.79 16.10
C VAL A 72 4.89 -0.87 17.10
N PRO A 73 6.07 -0.28 16.85
CA PRO A 73 7.15 -0.29 17.84
C PRO A 73 6.76 0.39 19.15
N GLY A 74 5.92 1.42 19.11
CA GLY A 74 5.41 2.07 20.33
C GLY A 74 4.43 1.20 21.11
N LEU A 75 3.68 0.33 20.43
CA LEU A 75 2.74 -0.61 21.05
C LEU A 75 3.42 -1.86 21.64
N LEU A 76 4.56 -2.28 21.06
CA LEU A 76 5.30 -3.47 21.52
C LEU A 76 6.24 -3.19 22.71
N HIS A 77 6.45 -1.92 23.05
CA HIS A 77 7.22 -1.50 24.23
C HIS A 77 6.33 -1.05 25.41
N LEU A 78 5.01 -1.25 25.31
CA LEU A 78 4.03 -1.13 26.39
C LEU A 78 3.85 -2.48 27.10
#